data_AF-A0A2U9NT56-F1
#
_entry.id   AF-A0A2U9NT56-F1
#
_cell.length_a   1.000
_cell.length_b   1.000
_cell.length_c   1.000
_cell.angle_alpha   90.00
_cell.angle_beta   90.00
_cell.angle_gamma   90.00
#
_symmetry.space_group_name_H-M   'P 1'
#
loop_
_entity.id
_entity.type
_entity.pdbx_description
1 polymer ?
#
loop_
_entity_poly.entity_id
_entity_poly.type
_entity_poly.pdbx_seq_one_letter_code
_entity_poly.pdbx_strand_id
1 'polypeptide(L)'
;MLRIPKKYKYSDPFTGDLQTVLTTSWLTKTILKNLPIYRPNLTPFARGLEIGLAHGYFLIGPFVKLGPLRNLEIGLFSGFLSTIGLNLIMISFLTYYGLSTFSKFRTKKFK
;
A
#
# COMPACT_ATOMS: atom_id res chain seq x y z
N MET A 1 10.20 31.43 10.75
CA MET A 1 11.17 30.43 10.26
C MET A 1 10.43 29.43 9.36
N LEU A 2 10.44 29.67 8.04
CA LEU A 2 9.75 28.84 7.05
C LEU A 2 10.52 27.52 6.86
N ARG A 3 9.85 26.39 7.12
CA ARG A 3 10.41 25.05 6.90
C ARG A 3 10.31 24.70 5.40
N ILE A 4 11.37 24.99 4.66
CA ILE A 4 11.52 24.63 3.25
C ILE A 4 11.57 23.09 3.16
N PRO A 5 10.80 22.44 2.26
CA PRO A 5 10.95 21.01 2.01
C PRO A 5 12.37 20.73 1.51
N LYS A 6 13.16 19.96 2.26
CA LYS A 6 14.48 19.49 1.82
C LYS A 6 14.29 18.72 0.51
N LYS A 7 14.77 19.28 -0.61
CA LYS A 7 15.01 18.49 -1.83
C LYS A 7 16.09 17.47 -1.48
N TYR A 8 15.75 16.18 -1.56
CA TYR A 8 16.74 15.11 -1.47
C TYR A 8 17.77 15.31 -2.58
N LYS A 9 19.02 15.59 -2.19
CA LYS A 9 20.15 15.59 -3.13
C LYS A 9 20.67 14.16 -3.20
N TYR A 10 20.56 13.57 -4.39
CA TYR A 10 20.98 12.19 -4.64
C TYR A 10 22.52 12.02 -4.60
N SER A 11 23.28 13.11 -4.48
CA SER A 11 24.74 13.14 -4.54
C SER A 11 25.41 13.29 -3.18
N ASP A 12 24.66 13.16 -2.07
CA ASP A 12 25.19 13.41 -0.74
C ASP A 12 25.82 12.11 -0.18
N PRO A 13 27.16 12.02 -0.02
CA PRO A 13 27.85 10.78 0.38
C PRO A 13 27.56 10.33 1.82
N PHE A 14 26.86 11.16 2.61
CA PHE A 14 26.45 10.88 3.98
C PHE A 14 25.01 10.38 4.09
N THR A 15 24.26 10.29 2.98
CA THR A 15 22.94 9.65 2.98
C THR A 15 23.10 8.14 2.79
N GLY A 16 22.45 7.34 3.63
CA GLY A 16 22.45 5.87 3.53
C GLY A 16 21.56 5.33 2.41
N ASP A 17 21.69 5.86 1.19
CA ASP A 17 20.98 5.40 0.00
C ASP A 17 21.98 5.19 -1.16
N LEU A 18 21.84 4.08 -1.88
CA LEU A 18 22.70 3.74 -3.01
C LEU A 18 21.99 3.94 -4.34
N GLN A 19 22.67 4.65 -5.24
CA GLN A 19 22.26 4.76 -6.64
C GLN A 19 22.62 3.47 -7.39
N THR A 20 21.64 2.60 -7.62
CA THR A 20 21.84 1.37 -8.40
C THR A 20 20.97 1.40 -9.64
N VAL A 21 21.29 0.58 -10.66
CA VAL A 21 20.46 0.43 -11.86
C VAL A 21 19.01 0.03 -11.50
N LEU A 22 18.79 -0.64 -10.37
CA LEU A 22 17.46 -0.97 -9.90
C LEU A 22 16.74 0.22 -9.25
N THR A 23 17.43 1.01 -8.43
CA THR A 23 16.82 2.11 -7.64
C THR A 23 16.71 3.43 -8.41
N THR A 24 17.70 3.77 -9.25
CA THR A 24 17.78 5.07 -9.93
C THR A 24 17.40 5.08 -11.40
N SER A 25 17.21 3.91 -12.02
CA SER A 25 16.92 3.85 -13.45
C SER A 25 15.65 4.59 -13.84
N TRP A 26 15.65 5.08 -15.08
CA TRP A 26 14.51 5.78 -15.66
C TRP A 26 13.25 4.89 -15.68
N LEU A 27 13.40 3.59 -15.95
CA LEU A 27 12.30 2.64 -15.97
C LEU A 27 11.64 2.51 -14.59
N THR A 28 12.42 2.22 -13.54
CA THR A 28 11.89 2.08 -12.18
C THR A 28 11.20 3.35 -11.72
N LYS A 29 11.80 4.52 -11.95
CA LYS A 29 11.20 5.81 -11.58
C LYS A 29 9.89 6.07 -12.32
N THR A 30 9.81 5.70 -13.60
CA THR A 30 8.59 5.89 -14.39
C THR A 30 7.46 4.96 -13.90
N ILE A 31 7.76 3.69 -13.64
CA ILE A 31 6.79 2.74 -13.09
C ILE A 31 6.28 3.20 -11.73
N LEU A 32 7.19 3.56 -10.81
CA LEU A 32 6.82 3.99 -9.46
C LEU A 32 5.99 5.27 -9.46
N LYS A 33 6.30 6.25 -10.30
CA LYS A 33 5.52 7.50 -10.42
C LYS A 33 4.09 7.25 -10.91
N ASN A 34 3.87 6.21 -11.72
CA ASN A 34 2.56 5.88 -12.25
C ASN A 34 1.74 4.97 -11.32
N LEU A 35 2.35 4.41 -10.28
CA LEU A 35 1.70 3.54 -9.30
C LEU A 35 0.66 4.32 -8.47
N PRO A 36 -0.51 3.73 -8.13
CA PRO A 36 -1.59 4.46 -7.46
C PRO A 36 -1.17 5.14 -6.15
N ILE A 37 -0.22 4.54 -5.43
CA ILE A 37 0.30 5.05 -4.15
C ILE A 37 1.05 6.38 -4.33
N TYR A 38 1.83 6.52 -5.39
CA TYR A 38 2.72 7.66 -5.62
C TYR A 38 2.21 8.62 -6.70
N ARG A 39 1.16 8.24 -7.44
CA ARG A 39 0.62 9.06 -8.52
C ARG A 39 0.15 10.42 -7.98
N PRO A 40 0.62 11.55 -8.56
CA PRO A 40 0.18 12.87 -8.17
C PRO A 40 -1.30 13.07 -8.51
N ASN A 41 -1.96 13.99 -7.80
CA ASN A 41 -3.32 14.45 -8.09
C ASN A 41 -4.46 13.41 -7.97
N LEU A 42 -4.22 12.27 -7.33
CA LEU A 42 -5.30 11.36 -6.93
C LEU A 42 -5.82 11.69 -5.54
N THR A 43 -7.15 11.64 -5.37
CA THR A 43 -7.76 11.74 -4.05
C THR A 43 -7.36 10.52 -3.19
N PRO A 44 -7.22 10.67 -1.86
CA PRO A 44 -6.87 9.55 -0.99
C PRO A 44 -7.82 8.34 -1.13
N PHE A 45 -9.10 8.61 -1.39
CA PHE A 45 -10.11 7.58 -1.64
C PHE A 45 -9.84 6.80 -2.93
N ALA A 46 -9.59 7.50 -4.06
CA ALA A 46 -9.30 6.85 -5.33
C ALA A 46 -8.01 5.99 -5.26
N ARG A 47 -6.99 6.47 -4.53
CA ARG A 47 -5.78 5.68 -4.27
C ARG A 47 -6.10 4.38 -3.52
N GLY A 48 -6.88 4.48 -2.44
CA GLY A 48 -7.32 3.31 -1.68
C GLY A 48 -8.12 2.32 -2.52
N LEU A 49 -8.97 2.82 -3.42
CA LEU A 49 -9.78 2.00 -4.31
C LEU A 49 -8.93 1.24 -5.34
N GLU A 50 -8.01 1.91 -6.04
CA GLU A 50 -7.12 1.24 -7.01
C GLU A 50 -6.23 0.18 -6.34
N ILE A 51 -5.74 0.47 -5.12
CA ILE A 51 -4.96 -0.49 -4.33
C ILE A 51 -5.83 -1.68 -3.91
N GLY A 52 -7.04 -1.42 -3.42
CA GLY A 52 -7.99 -2.45 -3.00
C GLY A 52 -8.41 -3.38 -4.14
N LEU A 53 -8.68 -2.82 -5.33
CA LEU A 53 -9.01 -3.61 -6.52
C LEU A 53 -7.85 -4.53 -6.94
N ALA A 54 -6.63 -4.01 -6.97
CA ALA A 54 -5.45 -4.80 -7.35
C ALA A 54 -5.20 -5.95 -6.37
N HIS A 55 -5.25 -5.68 -5.07
CA HIS A 55 -4.98 -6.70 -4.04
C HIS A 55 -6.15 -7.68 -3.89
N GLY A 56 -7.39 -7.20 -3.93
CA GLY A 56 -8.57 -8.06 -3.84
C GLY A 56 -8.67 -9.06 -4.98
N TYR A 57 -8.27 -8.66 -6.20
CA TYR A 57 -8.24 -9.56 -7.35
C TYR A 57 -7.12 -10.59 -7.26
N PHE A 58 -5.92 -10.19 -6.82
CA PHE A 58 -4.79 -11.12 -6.70
C PHE A 58 -5.02 -12.17 -5.60
N LEU A 59 -5.56 -11.76 -4.45
CA LEU A 59 -5.66 -12.62 -3.27
C LEU A 59 -6.62 -13.80 -3.44
N ILE A 60 -7.59 -13.75 -4.35
CA ILE A 60 -8.50 -14.87 -4.59
C ILE A 60 -7.78 -16.12 -5.15
N GLY A 61 -6.74 -15.91 -5.96
CA GLY A 61 -5.99 -16.97 -6.64
C GLY A 61 -5.46 -18.06 -5.69
N PRO A 62 -4.63 -17.71 -4.69
CA PRO A 62 -4.09 -18.69 -3.76
C PRO A 62 -5.18 -19.39 -2.92
N PHE A 63 -6.23 -18.69 -2.47
CA PHE A 63 -7.27 -19.32 -1.66
C PHE A 63 -8.13 -20.32 -2.44
N VAL A 64 -8.37 -20.07 -3.73
CA VAL A 64 -9.10 -21.01 -4.59
C VAL A 64 -8.25 -22.24 -4.93
N LYS A 65 -6.96 -22.06 -5.23
CA LYS A 65 -6.11 -23.17 -5.70
C LYS A 65 -5.40 -23.94 -4.60
N LEU A 66 -5.02 -23.27 -3.52
CA LEU A 66 -4.27 -23.84 -2.39
C LEU A 66 -5.10 -23.91 -1.11
N GLY A 67 -6.39 -23.57 -1.18
CA GLY A 67 -7.31 -23.64 -0.04
C GLY A 67 -7.59 -25.07 0.42
N PRO A 68 -8.05 -25.25 1.67
CA PRO A 68 -8.33 -26.57 2.23
C PRO A 68 -9.48 -27.28 1.51
N LEU A 69 -10.46 -26.53 1.00
CA LEU A 69 -11.65 -27.05 0.31
C LEU A 69 -11.51 -27.05 -1.22
N ARG A 70 -10.28 -26.96 -1.76
CA ARG A 70 -9.98 -26.79 -3.19
C ARG A 70 -10.48 -27.91 -4.12
N ASN A 71 -10.66 -29.13 -3.59
CA ASN A 71 -11.05 -30.30 -4.38
C ASN A 71 -12.57 -30.52 -4.42
N LEU A 72 -13.34 -29.73 -3.68
CA LEU A 72 -14.80 -29.82 -3.65
C LEU A 72 -15.42 -28.83 -4.64
N GLU A 73 -16.66 -29.10 -5.07
CA GLU A 73 -17.43 -28.21 -5.95
C GLU A 73 -17.63 -26.80 -5.35
N ILE A 74 -17.56 -26.68 -4.01
CA ILE A 74 -17.65 -25.42 -3.26
C ILE A 74 -16.31 -24.69 -3.08
N GLY A 75 -15.22 -25.16 -3.70
CA GLY A 75 -13.88 -24.59 -3.52
C GLY A 75 -13.77 -23.11 -3.88
N LEU A 76 -14.50 -22.67 -4.92
CA LEU A 76 -14.57 -21.26 -5.32
C LEU A 76 -15.24 -20.38 -4.26
N PHE A 77 -16.34 -20.86 -3.69
CA PHE A 77 -17.09 -20.13 -2.66
C PHE A 77 -16.29 -20.01 -1.36
N SER A 78 -15.62 -21.09 -0.96
CA SER A 78 -14.71 -21.08 0.19
C SER A 78 -13.54 -20.11 0.00
N GLY A 79 -12.91 -20.12 -1.18
CA GLY A 79 -11.81 -19.20 -1.51
C GLY A 79 -12.23 -17.74 -1.50
N PHE A 80 -13.44 -17.44 -2.00
CA PHE A 80 -14.03 -16.11 -1.95
C PHE A 80 -14.26 -15.61 -0.52
N LEU A 81 -14.89 -16.43 0.34
CA LEU A 81 -15.13 -16.08 1.74
C LEU A 81 -13.81 -15.87 2.51
N SER A 82 -12.81 -16.70 2.27
CA SER A 82 -11.50 -16.55 2.89
C SER A 82 -10.80 -15.24 2.47
N THR A 83 -10.93 -14.86 1.20
CA THR A 83 -10.40 -13.59 0.67
C THR A 83 -11.05 -12.38 1.33
N ILE A 84 -12.37 -12.40 1.50
CA ILE A 84 -13.10 -11.34 2.22
C ILE A 84 -12.63 -11.27 3.68
N GLY A 85 -12.51 -12.42 4.36
CA GLY A 85 -12.02 -12.48 5.73
C GLY A 85 -10.63 -11.84 5.88
N LEU A 86 -9.70 -12.16 4.98
CA LEU A 86 -8.37 -11.56 4.98
C LEU A 86 -8.40 -10.05 4.71
N ASN A 87 -9.24 -9.59 3.78
CA ASN A 87 -9.39 -8.16 3.49
C ASN A 87 -9.90 -7.38 4.70
N LEU A 88 -10.86 -7.93 5.47
CA LEU A 88 -11.33 -7.30 6.70
C LEU A 88 -10.21 -7.13 7.73
N ILE A 89 -9.36 -8.15 7.90
CA ILE A 89 -8.20 -8.07 8.81
C ILE A 89 -7.21 -6.99 8.36
N MET A 90 -6.90 -6.92 7.06
CA MET A 90 -6.06 -5.85 6.48
C MET A 90 -6.62 -4.45 6.75
N ILE A 91 -7.93 -4.28 6.57
CA ILE A 91 -8.63 -3.00 6.83
C ILE A 91 -8.52 -2.62 8.32
N SER A 92 -8.69 -3.58 9.23
CA SER A 92 -8.50 -3.36 10.67
C SER A 92 -7.08 -2.89 10.98
N PHE A 93 -6.04 -3.54 10.44
CA PHE A 93 -4.65 -3.12 10.65
C PHE A 93 -4.36 -1.72 10.11
N LEU A 94 -4.87 -1.38 8.93
CA LEU A 94 -4.69 -0.04 8.36
C LEU A 94 -5.41 1.02 9.21
N THR A 95 -6.57 0.69 9.75
CA THR A 95 -7.33 1.56 10.66
C THR A 95 -6.54 1.82 11.94
N TYR A 96 -6.00 0.76 12.57
CA TYR A 96 -5.13 0.90 13.73
C TYR A 96 -3.85 1.69 13.45
N TYR A 97 -3.22 1.49 12.29
CA TYR A 97 -2.06 2.28 11.86
C TYR A 97 -2.38 3.78 11.74
N GLY A 98 -3.54 4.12 11.17
CA GLY A 98 -4.01 5.51 11.08
C GLY A 98 -4.24 6.12 12.47
N LEU A 99 -4.84 5.35 13.38
CA LEU A 99 -5.07 5.80 14.75
C LEU A 99 -3.75 6.03 15.51
N SER A 100 -2.80 5.10 15.47
CA SER A 100 -1.54 5.20 16.22
C SER A 100 -0.62 6.30 15.67
N THR A 101 -0.52 6.41 14.35
CA THR A 101 0.39 7.36 13.69
C THR A 101 -0.12 8.81 13.78
N PHE A 102 -1.43 9.03 13.60
CA PHE A 102 -1.98 10.37 13.50
C PHE A 102 -2.66 10.89 14.78
N SER A 103 -2.76 10.09 15.85
CA SER A 103 -3.31 10.52 17.15
C SER A 103 -2.62 11.79 17.72
N LYS A 104 -1.31 11.92 17.52
CA LYS A 104 -0.49 13.04 18.03
C LYS A 104 -0.79 14.40 17.39
N PHE A 105 -1.40 14.43 16.20
CA PHE A 105 -1.77 15.69 15.51
C PHE A 105 -3.07 16.28 16.03
N ARG A 106 -3.94 15.47 16.66
CA ARG A 106 -5.25 15.91 17.14
C ARG A 106 -5.16 16.69 18.46
N THR A 107 -4.20 16.36 19.32
CA THR A 107 -4.04 16.97 20.65
C THR A 107 -3.33 18.33 20.65
N LYS A 108 -2.49 18.60 19.64
CA LYS A 108 -1.80 19.91 19.49
C LYS A 108 -2.69 21.03 18.95
N LYS A 109 -3.86 20.73 18.39
CA LYS A 109 -4.76 21.75 17.82
C LYS A 109 -5.66 22.40 18.88
N PHE A 110 -5.68 21.87 20.10
CA PHE A 110 -6.51 22.32 21.23
C PHE A 110 -5.68 22.85 22.41
N LYS A 111 -4.42 23.23 22.19
CA LYS A 111 -3.58 23.88 23.20
C LYS A 111 -2.86 25.08 22.60
#